data_AF-A0A9D3ZGQ4-F1
#
_entry.id   AF-A0A9D3ZGQ4-F1
#
_cell.length_a   1.000
_cell.length_b   1.000
_cell.length_c   1.000
_cell.angle_alpha   90.00
_cell.angle_beta   90.00
_cell.angle_gamma   90.00
#
_symmetry.space_group_name_H-M   'P 1'
#
loop_
_entity.id
_entity.type
_entity.pdbx_description
1 polymer ?
#
loop_
_entity_poly.entity_id
_entity_poly.type
_entity_poly.pdbx_seq_one_letter_code
_entity_poly.pdbx_strand_id
1 'polypeptide(L)'
;MLRQVAWGYKHIRIQMDKVANALSSDVTVDSGISVLRRVKRLLRTEGQWNIKYVNRECNLIANHLAKHSLSWKAPLQLLEAPPASIATSIQHDKAFRFS
;
A
#
# COMPACT_ATOMS: atom_id res chain seq x y z
N MET A 1 -23.19 13.55 16.19
CA MET A 1 -23.21 13.61 14.71
C MET A 1 -21.80 13.94 14.24
N LEU A 2 -21.00 12.96 13.82
CA LEU A 2 -19.65 13.20 13.29
C LEU A 2 -19.63 12.71 11.84
N ARG A 3 -19.46 13.65 10.91
CA ARG A 3 -19.25 13.35 9.48
C ARG A 3 -17.89 12.67 9.35
N GLN A 4 -17.88 11.36 9.08
CA GLN A 4 -16.71 10.71 8.49
C GLN A 4 -16.49 11.33 7.11
N VAL A 5 -15.36 12.03 6.96
CA VAL A 5 -14.88 12.47 5.66
C VAL A 5 -14.49 11.22 4.87
N ALA A 6 -15.33 10.81 3.93
CA ALA A 6 -15.06 9.70 3.02
C ALA A 6 -14.03 10.12 1.96
N TRP A 7 -12.79 10.38 2.38
CA TRP A 7 -11.64 10.38 1.48
C TRP A 7 -11.13 8.95 1.40
N GLY A 8 -11.68 8.18 0.46
CA GLY A 8 -11.34 6.78 0.28
C GLY A 8 -11.50 6.34 -1.16
N TYR A 9 -10.51 5.59 -1.66
CA TYR A 9 -10.62 4.90 -2.94
C TYR A 9 -11.69 3.80 -2.81
N LYS A 10 -12.83 3.94 -3.52
CA LYS A 10 -13.94 2.97 -3.47
C LYS A 10 -13.59 1.62 -4.11
N HIS A 11 -12.66 1.63 -5.06
CA HIS A 11 -12.15 0.46 -5.76
C HIS A 11 -10.63 0.48 -5.72
N ILE A 12 -10.04 -0.52 -5.08
CA ILE A 12 -8.59 -0.62 -4.93
C ILE A 12 -8.12 -1.91 -5.59
N ARG A 13 -7.19 -1.77 -6.54
CA ARG A 13 -6.49 -2.90 -7.15
C ARG A 13 -5.12 -3.02 -6.49
N ILE A 14 -4.89 -4.16 -5.85
CA ILE A 14 -3.61 -4.47 -5.20
C ILE A 14 -2.86 -5.46 -6.10
N GLN A 15 -1.64 -5.14 -6.47
CA GLN A 15 -0.75 -6.02 -7.22
C GLN A 15 0.41 -6.46 -6.32
N MET A 16 0.61 -7.77 -6.19
CA MET A 16 1.61 -8.36 -5.31
C MET A 16 2.22 -9.60 -5.95
N ASP A 17 3.46 -9.92 -5.60
CA ASP A 17 4.14 -11.14 -6.03
C ASP A 17 3.91 -12.29 -5.04
N LYS A 18 4.59 -12.35 -3.90
CA LYS A 18 4.62 -13.58 -3.08
C LYS A 18 3.43 -13.77 -2.14
N VAL A 19 2.77 -12.68 -1.73
CA VAL A 19 1.74 -12.72 -0.66
C VAL A 19 0.31 -12.71 -1.22
N ALA A 20 0.15 -12.52 -2.53
CA ALA A 20 -1.16 -12.45 -3.18
C ALA A 20 -2.02 -13.69 -2.85
N ASN A 21 -1.44 -14.89 -2.94
CA ASN A 21 -2.16 -16.14 -2.72
C ASN A 21 -2.61 -16.33 -1.26
N ALA A 22 -1.83 -15.85 -0.29
CA ALA A 22 -2.19 -15.94 1.14
C ALA A 22 -3.34 -14.98 1.52
N LEU A 23 -3.46 -13.86 0.79
CA LEU A 23 -4.54 -12.90 0.98
C LEU A 23 -5.82 -13.29 0.25
N SER A 24 -5.70 -13.90 -0.94
CA SER A 24 -6.85 -14.35 -1.74
C SER A 24 -7.47 -15.66 -1.24
N SER A 25 -6.73 -16.47 -0.48
CA SER A 25 -7.26 -17.71 0.10
C SER A 25 -8.16 -17.40 1.31
N ASP A 26 -9.38 -17.93 1.31
CA ASP A 26 -10.30 -17.90 2.46
C ASP A 26 -9.83 -18.75 3.64
N VAL A 27 -8.81 -19.60 3.42
CA VAL A 27 -8.23 -20.41 4.47
C VAL A 27 -7.56 -19.46 5.47
N THR A 28 -8.17 -19.35 6.65
CA THR A 28 -7.53 -18.83 7.85
C THR A 28 -6.50 -19.87 8.28
N VAL A 29 -5.34 -19.89 7.61
CA VAL A 29 -4.21 -20.66 8.10
C VAL A 29 -3.91 -20.11 9.48
N ASP A 30 -4.02 -20.97 10.48
CA ASP A 30 -3.83 -20.69 11.90
C ASP A 30 -2.35 -20.45 12.25
N SER A 31 -1.67 -19.69 11.39
CA SER A 31 -0.28 -19.30 11.56
C SER A 31 -0.24 -17.96 12.27
N GLY A 32 0.69 -17.80 13.20
CA GLY A 32 0.88 -16.63 14.08
C GLY A 32 1.18 -15.29 13.39
N ILE A 33 0.77 -15.10 12.14
CA ILE A 33 0.95 -13.88 11.35
C ILE A 33 -0.19 -12.91 11.68
N SER A 34 -0.06 -12.23 12.83
CA SER A 34 -0.98 -11.17 13.29
C SER A 34 -1.27 -10.11 12.21
N VAL A 35 -0.28 -9.83 11.36
CA VAL A 35 -0.35 -8.89 10.24
C VAL A 35 -1.33 -9.35 9.16
N LEU A 36 -1.30 -10.63 8.76
CA LEU A 36 -2.18 -11.14 7.70
C LEU A 36 -3.65 -11.06 8.12
N ARG A 37 -3.95 -11.37 9.39
CA ARG A 37 -5.29 -11.24 9.96
C ARG A 37 -5.77 -9.79 9.99
N ARG A 38 -4.89 -8.85 10.35
CA ARG A 38 -5.19 -7.41 10.34
C ARG A 38 -5.47 -6.92 8.92
N VAL A 39 -4.66 -7.31 7.95
CA VAL A 39 -4.87 -6.96 6.54
C VAL A 39 -6.19 -7.52 6.03
N LYS A 40 -6.48 -8.82 6.24
CA LYS A 40 -7.77 -9.42 5.85
C LYS A 40 -8.97 -8.71 6.49
N ARG A 41 -8.87 -8.27 7.75
CA ARG A 41 -9.93 -7.49 8.41
C ARG A 41 -10.17 -6.16 7.71
N LEU A 42 -9.10 -5.41 7.41
CA LEU A 42 -9.18 -4.13 6.68
C LEU A 42 -9.83 -4.32 5.30
N LEU A 43 -9.42 -5.37 4.58
CA LEU A 43 -9.98 -5.70 3.28
C LEU A 43 -11.49 -6.03 3.34
N ARG A 44 -11.95 -6.62 4.44
CA ARG A 44 -13.38 -6.92 4.64
C ARG A 44 -14.22 -5.70 5.04
N THR A 45 -13.61 -4.72 5.70
CA THR A 45 -14.35 -3.56 6.26
C THR A 45 -14.50 -2.40 5.28
N GLU A 46 -13.65 -2.28 4.26
CA GLU A 46 -13.56 -1.06 3.46
C GLU A 46 -13.64 -1.32 1.94
N GLY A 47 -14.77 -1.12 1.28
CA GLY A 47 -14.83 -1.09 -0.20
C GLY A 47 -14.55 -2.42 -0.92
N GLN A 48 -14.45 -2.35 -2.26
CA GLN A 48 -14.18 -3.53 -3.10
C GLN A 48 -12.69 -3.60 -3.46
N TRP A 49 -12.06 -4.71 -3.08
CA TRP A 49 -10.65 -4.98 -3.36
C TRP A 49 -10.48 -6.02 -4.44
N ASN A 50 -9.55 -5.79 -5.36
CA ASN A 50 -9.13 -6.77 -6.35
C ASN A 50 -7.64 -7.04 -6.17
N ILE A 51 -7.29 -8.23 -5.67
CA ILE A 51 -5.91 -8.65 -5.44
C ILE A 51 -5.47 -9.49 -6.65
N LYS A 52 -4.41 -9.05 -7.31
CA LYS A 52 -3.84 -9.74 -8.48
C LYS A 52 -2.40 -10.13 -8.20
N TYR A 53 -2.09 -11.41 -8.45
CA TYR A 53 -0.72 -11.88 -8.52
C TYR A 53 -0.01 -11.28 -9.75
N VAL A 54 1.22 -10.80 -9.54
CA VAL A 54 2.13 -10.37 -10.61
C VAL A 54 3.50 -10.98 -10.37
N ASN A 55 4.23 -11.35 -11.43
CA ASN A 55 5.60 -11.80 -11.28
C ASN A 55 6.47 -10.69 -10.66
N ARG A 56 7.48 -11.07 -9.88
CA ARG A 56 8.36 -10.11 -9.19
C ARG A 56 9.03 -9.12 -10.15
N GLU A 57 9.35 -9.59 -11.36
CA GLU A 57 9.90 -8.79 -12.45
C GLU A 57 8.96 -7.68 -12.94
N CYS A 58 7.66 -7.81 -12.67
CA CYS A 58 6.65 -6.79 -12.97
C CYS A 58 6.36 -5.87 -11.77
N ASN A 59 6.90 -6.15 -10.58
CA ASN A 59 6.67 -5.38 -9.34
C ASN A 59 7.96 -4.67 -8.88
N LEU A 60 8.74 -4.15 -9.83
CA LEU A 60 10.09 -3.61 -9.58
C LEU A 60 10.09 -2.44 -8.62
N ILE A 61 9.11 -1.54 -8.71
CA ILE A 61 9.04 -0.35 -7.85
C ILE A 61 8.88 -0.76 -6.39
N ALA A 62 7.88 -1.59 -6.06
CA ALA A 62 7.67 -2.05 -4.70
C ALA A 62 8.87 -2.86 -4.19
N ASN A 63 9.47 -3.69 -5.05
CA ASN A 63 10.66 -4.47 -4.72
C ASN A 63 11.89 -3.59 -4.43
N HIS A 64 12.11 -2.52 -5.20
CA HIS A 64 13.19 -1.56 -4.97
C HIS A 64 12.96 -0.76 -3.69
N LEU A 65 11.73 -0.28 -3.45
CA LEU A 65 11.40 0.43 -2.21
C LEU A 65 11.63 -0.45 -0.98
N ALA A 66 11.20 -1.73 -1.03
CA ALA A 66 11.42 -2.67 0.07
C ALA A 66 12.93 -2.94 0.33
N LYS A 67 13.72 -3.09 -0.75
CA LYS A 67 15.18 -3.23 -0.63
C LYS A 67 15.82 -1.98 -0.04
N HIS A 68 15.40 -0.80 -0.49
CA HIS A 68 15.90 0.47 0.00
C HIS A 68 15.58 0.67 1.48
N SER A 69 14.34 0.35 1.90
CA SER A 69 13.96 0.38 3.33
C SER A 69 14.76 -0.61 4.17
N LEU A 70 15.08 -1.79 3.62
CA LEU A 70 15.89 -2.78 4.33
C LEU A 70 17.35 -2.33 4.49
N SER A 71 17.88 -1.59 3.51
CA SER A 71 19.24 -1.03 3.58
C SER A 71 19.35 0.21 4.48
N TRP A 72 18.21 0.72 4.98
CA TRP A 72 18.16 1.94 5.76
C TRP A 72 18.66 1.66 7.19
N LYS A 73 19.77 2.31 7.60
CA LYS A 73 20.35 2.16 8.95
C LYS A 73 19.72 3.08 10.01
N ALA A 74 19.13 4.18 9.58
CA ALA A 74 18.37 5.08 10.46
C ALA A 74 16.91 4.63 10.61
N PRO A 75 16.29 4.86 11.79
CA PRO A 75 14.87 4.58 11.99
C PRO A 75 14.01 5.41 11.03
N LEU A 76 12.88 4.86 10.59
CA LEU A 76 11.87 5.57 9.80
C LEU A 76 11.40 6.80 10.59
N GLN A 77 11.61 7.99 10.03
CA GLN A 77 11.14 9.24 10.62
C GLN A 77 9.73 9.52 10.12
N LEU A 78 8.78 9.70 11.06
CA LEU A 78 7.46 10.20 10.73
C LEU A 78 7.58 11.71 10.44
N LEU A 79 7.36 12.08 9.19
CA LEU A 79 7.31 13.48 8.78
C LEU A 79 5.86 13.96 8.94
N GLU A 80 5.62 14.84 9.92
CA GLU A 80 4.28 15.43 10.15
C GLU A 80 3.82 16.31 8.97
N ALA A 81 4.77 16.85 8.22
CA ALA A 81 4.51 17.55 6.97
C ALA A 81 5.55 17.15 5.91
N PRO A 82 5.15 17.04 4.63
CA PRO A 82 6.11 16.79 3.56
C PRO A 82 7.11 17.97 3.46
N PRO A 83 8.42 17.70 3.39
CA PRO A 83 9.43 18.70 3.12
C PRO A 83 9.07 19.51 1.87
N ALA A 84 9.36 20.82 1.87
CA ALA A 84 8.99 21.72 0.78
C ALA A 84 9.46 21.22 -0.60
N SER A 85 10.63 20.58 -0.66
CA SER A 85 11.17 19.94 -1.88
C SER A 85 10.32 18.78 -2.40
N ILE A 86 9.72 17.98 -1.52
CA ILE A 86 8.83 16.88 -1.90
C ILE A 86 7.46 17.44 -2.29
N ALA A 87 6.97 18.45 -1.58
CA ALA A 87 5.71 19.11 -1.89
C ALA A 87 5.72 19.76 -3.29
N THR A 88 6.83 20.44 -3.64
CA THR A 88 6.99 21.06 -4.97
C THR A 88 7.11 20.01 -6.08
N SER A 89 7.86 18.91 -5.87
CA SER A 89 7.92 17.82 -6.85
C SER A 89 6.56 17.13 -7.09
N ILE A 90 5.77 16.91 -6.02
CA ILE A 90 4.41 16.35 -6.15
C ILE A 90 3.47 17.31 -6.87
N GLN A 91 3.57 18.62 -6.60
CA GLN A 91 2.78 19.64 -7.32
C GLN A 91 3.14 19.67 -8.82
N HIS A 92 4.42 19.55 -9.16
CA HIS A 92 4.87 19.50 -10.55
C HIS A 92 4.35 18.25 -11.28
N ASP A 93 4.39 17.08 -10.64
CA ASP A 93 3.86 15.84 -11.22
C ASP A 93 2.34 15.89 -11.41
N LYS A 94 1.62 16.53 -10.48
CA LYS A 94 0.19 16.80 -10.63
C LYS A 94 -0.09 17.74 -11.80
N ALA A 95 0.69 18.79 -11.99
CA ALA A 95 0.52 19.74 -13.09
C ALA A 95 0.74 19.07 -14.47
N PHE A 96 1.68 18.12 -14.55
CA PHE A 96 1.96 17.37 -15.78
C PHE A 96 0.82 16.42 -16.21
N ARG A 97 -0.05 16.00 -15.28
CA ARG A 97 -1.19 15.11 -15.59
C ARG A 97 -2.43 15.83 -16.15
N PHE A 98 -2.39 17.15 -16.27
CA PHE A 98 -3.50 17.97 -16.80
C PHE A 98 -3.15 18.73 -18.08
N SER A 99 -2.02 18.41 -18.72
CA SER A 99 -1.61 18.94 -20.04
C SER A 99 -1.80 17.90 -21.13
#